data_AF-A0A1Y2AC55-F1
#
_entry.id   AF-A0A1Y2AC55-F1
#
_cell.length_a   1.000
_cell.length_b   1.000
_cell.length_c   1.000
_cell.angle_alpha   90.00
_cell.angle_beta   90.00
_cell.angle_gamma   90.00
#
_symmetry.space_group_name_H-M   'P 1'
#
loop_
_entity.id
_entity.type
_entity.pdbx_description
1 polymer ?
#
loop_
_entity_poly.entity_id
_entity_poly.type
_entity_poly.pdbx_seq_one_letter_code
_entity_poly.pdbx_strand_id
1 'polypeptide(L)'
;MRNAAGKESSCVCTDRDVKTLLTYKFKLNVKTGSSSSSGSSGGSSSSGSSSSGKISSDGRCGPDHGNCPSGQCCSKYGYCGTSTDHCVKYCLSEYGSCSGSSGSTPTSTKKSGANSSTAATTSSGGRCGSSYGHCPSGQCCSKYGYCGTTEAYCGKGCQSEFGNCTSSTSAKPATTKSSTSSTGTLKVTTDGHCGPNYGICPSGKCCSKYGYCGTTDNYCGVGCQSSYGQCNGSNGSSSVKISTSGKCGKDYGRCPDNKCCSKYGYCGTTDAYCTKGCQSEFGVCK
;
A
#
# COMPACT_ATOMS: atom_id res chain seq x y z
N MET A 1 -60.96 33.33 7.01
CA MET A 1 -60.94 32.38 8.14
C MET A 1 -60.70 30.99 7.51
N ARG A 2 -59.64 30.21 7.69
CA ARG A 2 -58.48 30.17 8.57
C ARG A 2 -57.28 29.63 7.76
N ASN A 3 -56.09 30.13 8.07
CA ASN A 3 -54.79 29.76 7.51
C ASN A 3 -54.27 28.42 8.03
N ALA A 4 -53.45 27.72 7.24
CA ALA A 4 -52.46 26.76 7.75
C ALA A 4 -51.21 26.77 6.85
N ALA A 5 -50.22 27.58 7.23
CA ALA A 5 -48.86 27.57 6.70
C ALA A 5 -48.00 26.69 7.61
N GLY A 6 -47.40 25.64 7.05
CA GLY A 6 -46.43 24.78 7.73
C GLY A 6 -45.04 25.42 7.75
N LYS A 7 -44.50 25.64 8.95
CA LYS A 7 -43.24 26.32 9.24
C LYS A 7 -42.01 25.51 8.83
N GLU A 8 -41.08 26.21 8.19
CA GLU A 8 -39.66 25.91 8.16
C GLU A 8 -39.09 25.89 9.59
N SER A 9 -38.25 24.89 9.90
CA SER A 9 -37.44 24.87 11.12
C SER A 9 -35.99 25.11 10.75
N SER A 10 -35.58 26.38 10.76
CA SER A 10 -34.20 26.80 10.73
C SER A 10 -33.50 26.41 12.03
N CYS A 11 -32.56 25.46 11.98
CA CYS A 11 -31.63 25.23 13.07
C CYS A 11 -30.61 26.37 13.12
N VAL A 12 -30.87 27.36 13.96
CA VAL A 12 -29.88 28.38 14.33
C VAL A 12 -29.15 27.88 15.59
N CYS A 13 -27.86 27.55 15.45
CA CYS A 13 -27.00 27.35 16.61
C CYS A 13 -26.69 28.70 17.23
N THR A 14 -27.11 28.92 18.48
CA THR A 14 -26.73 30.10 19.27
C THR A 14 -25.65 29.74 20.27
N ASP A 15 -24.63 30.58 20.35
CA ASP A 15 -23.35 30.39 21.05
C ASP A 15 -23.47 30.58 22.59
N ARG A 16 -24.37 29.81 23.25
CA ARG A 16 -24.70 30.07 24.67
C ARG A 16 -24.68 28.86 25.61
N ASP A 17 -24.14 27.71 25.20
CA ASP A 17 -24.05 26.50 26.04
C ASP A 17 -22.63 25.90 26.17
N VAL A 18 -21.58 26.74 26.16
CA VAL A 18 -20.18 26.32 26.40
C VAL A 18 -19.72 26.58 27.86
N LYS A 19 -20.60 27.06 28.75
CA LYS A 19 -20.21 27.49 30.12
C LYS A 19 -20.87 26.74 31.28
N THR A 20 -21.34 25.50 31.06
CA THR A 20 -21.94 24.67 32.14
C THR A 20 -21.42 23.22 32.14
N LEU A 21 -20.18 22.99 31.73
CA LEU A 21 -19.48 21.69 31.87
C LEU A 21 -18.15 21.79 32.65
N LEU A 22 -17.94 22.89 33.37
CA LEU A 22 -16.69 23.18 34.09
C LEU A 22 -16.84 23.24 35.63
N THR A 23 -17.93 22.71 36.20
CA THR A 23 -18.18 22.79 37.66
C THR A 23 -18.60 21.46 38.33
N TYR A 24 -18.40 20.31 37.68
CA TYR A 24 -18.50 19.01 38.37
C TYR A 24 -17.11 18.39 38.58
N LYS A 25 -16.39 18.97 39.55
CA LYS A 25 -15.26 18.34 40.26
C LYS A 25 -15.77 17.90 41.63
N PHE A 26 -15.20 16.80 42.15
CA PHE A 26 -15.40 16.10 43.45
C PHE A 26 -16.33 14.87 43.36
N LYS A 27 -15.93 13.64 43.75
CA LYS A 27 -14.88 13.16 44.67
C LYS A 27 -14.22 11.87 44.17
N LEU A 28 -12.89 11.84 44.29
CA LEU A 28 -12.07 10.64 44.40
C LEU A 28 -12.40 9.91 45.71
N ASN A 29 -12.52 8.59 45.67
CA ASN A 29 -12.48 7.74 46.86
C ASN A 29 -11.38 6.69 46.67
N VAL A 30 -10.18 7.05 47.11
CA VAL A 30 -9.04 6.16 47.33
C VAL A 30 -9.32 5.37 48.60
N LYS A 31 -9.26 4.04 48.52
CA LYS A 31 -9.26 3.16 49.70
C LYS A 31 -7.85 2.63 49.88
N THR A 32 -7.09 3.30 50.73
CA THR A 32 -5.83 2.83 51.32
C THR A 32 -6.15 1.83 52.42
N GLY A 33 -5.66 0.61 52.30
CA GLY A 33 -5.50 -0.34 53.39
C GLY A 33 -4.02 -0.74 53.44
N SER A 34 -3.29 -0.11 54.35
CA SER A 34 -1.90 -0.43 54.69
C SER A 34 -1.87 -1.45 55.81
N SER A 35 -1.02 -2.47 55.68
CA SER A 35 -0.33 -3.06 56.82
C SER A 35 1.13 -3.28 56.43
N SER A 36 1.95 -2.42 57.04
CA SER A 36 3.38 -2.52 57.36
C SER A 36 3.74 -3.91 57.92
N SER A 37 4.96 -4.41 58.01
CA SER A 37 6.34 -3.91 58.08
C SER A 37 7.22 -5.20 57.95
N SER A 38 8.53 -5.27 57.76
CA SER A 38 9.69 -4.50 58.24
C SER A 38 10.93 -5.23 57.68
N GLY A 39 12.05 -4.52 57.44
CA GLY A 39 13.36 -5.19 57.35
C GLY A 39 14.33 -4.60 56.33
N SER A 40 15.14 -3.65 56.80
CA SER A 40 16.19 -2.95 56.07
C SER A 40 17.47 -3.77 55.82
N SER A 41 18.27 -3.28 54.87
CA SER A 41 19.75 -3.14 54.89
C SER A 41 20.59 -4.05 53.99
N GLY A 42 21.53 -3.41 53.27
CA GLY A 42 22.64 -4.01 52.53
C GLY A 42 22.27 -4.28 51.07
N GLY A 43 23.02 -3.91 50.04
CA GLY A 43 24.43 -3.58 49.92
C GLY A 43 24.78 -3.87 48.45
N SER A 44 25.81 -3.20 47.95
CA SER A 44 26.24 -3.13 46.56
C SER A 44 26.42 -4.47 45.81
N SER A 45 26.51 -4.31 44.48
CA SER A 45 27.30 -5.11 43.52
C SER A 45 26.55 -6.14 42.67
N SER A 46 26.50 -5.79 41.39
CA SER A 46 26.77 -6.62 40.20
C SER A 46 26.63 -8.13 40.34
N SER A 47 25.73 -8.71 39.53
CA SER A 47 25.95 -9.85 38.61
C SER A 47 24.56 -10.21 38.06
N GLY A 48 24.31 -10.01 36.77
CA GLY A 48 24.57 -11.08 35.81
C GLY A 48 23.50 -12.15 35.93
N SER A 49 22.36 -11.97 35.25
CA SER A 49 21.36 -13.03 35.08
C SER A 49 20.87 -13.01 33.65
N SER A 50 21.44 -13.94 32.90
CA SER A 50 21.19 -14.28 31.50
C SER A 50 19.69 -14.41 31.23
N SER A 51 19.12 -13.48 30.47
CA SER A 51 17.75 -13.57 29.98
C SER A 51 17.76 -14.27 28.63
N SER A 52 17.50 -15.57 28.65
CA SER A 52 17.19 -16.33 27.44
C SER A 52 15.98 -15.69 26.72
N GLY A 53 16.17 -15.40 25.43
CA GLY A 53 15.39 -14.48 24.59
C GLY A 53 13.87 -14.52 24.76
N LYS A 54 13.33 -13.44 25.33
CA LYS A 54 11.89 -13.15 25.28
C LYS A 54 11.53 -12.65 23.88
N ILE A 55 10.43 -13.16 23.32
CA ILE A 55 9.87 -12.66 22.05
C ILE A 55 9.00 -11.45 22.35
N SER A 56 9.25 -10.35 21.66
CA SER A 56 8.52 -9.10 21.77
C SER A 56 7.07 -9.23 21.32
N SER A 57 6.15 -8.81 22.19
CA SER A 57 4.70 -8.75 21.93
C SER A 57 4.19 -7.33 21.65
N ASP A 58 5.00 -6.31 21.91
CA ASP A 58 4.65 -4.88 21.79
C ASP A 58 5.31 -4.22 20.56
N GLY A 59 6.00 -5.02 19.72
CA GLY A 59 6.69 -4.57 18.52
C GLY A 59 8.03 -3.87 18.76
N ARG A 60 8.49 -3.78 20.02
CA ARG A 60 9.81 -3.25 20.40
C ARG A 60 10.84 -4.34 20.58
N CYS A 61 12.09 -4.11 20.21
CA CYS A 61 13.16 -5.09 20.31
C CYS A 61 14.47 -4.43 20.73
N GLY A 62 15.44 -5.23 21.18
CA GLY A 62 16.70 -4.71 21.70
C GLY A 62 17.06 -5.28 23.08
N PRO A 63 18.15 -4.82 23.69
CA PRO A 63 18.66 -5.35 24.96
C PRO A 63 17.63 -5.29 26.10
N ASP A 64 16.78 -4.25 26.11
CA ASP A 64 15.73 -4.06 27.13
C ASP A 64 14.38 -4.70 26.75
N HIS A 65 14.19 -5.10 25.48
CA HIS A 65 12.88 -5.48 24.93
C HIS A 65 12.83 -6.88 24.30
N GLY A 66 13.97 -7.57 24.15
CA GLY A 66 14.05 -8.92 23.61
C GLY A 66 13.96 -8.99 22.08
N ASN A 67 13.68 -10.19 21.58
CA ASN A 67 13.78 -10.57 20.17
C ASN A 67 12.47 -10.28 19.42
N CYS A 68 12.56 -9.98 18.15
CA CYS A 68 11.39 -9.89 17.30
C CYS A 68 10.75 -11.27 17.05
N PRO A 69 9.44 -11.29 16.71
CA PRO A 69 8.76 -12.49 16.24
C PRO A 69 9.47 -13.11 15.02
N SER A 70 9.29 -14.41 14.82
CA SER A 70 9.94 -15.17 13.75
C SER A 70 9.80 -14.49 12.38
N GLY A 71 10.93 -14.32 11.68
CA GLY A 71 11.00 -13.69 10.36
C GLY A 71 11.01 -12.17 10.36
N GLN A 72 11.00 -11.51 11.53
CA GLN A 72 11.12 -10.05 11.64
C GLN A 72 12.52 -9.62 12.08
N CYS A 73 12.93 -8.46 11.57
CA CYS A 73 14.20 -7.81 11.86
C CYS A 73 14.03 -6.79 12.97
N CYS A 74 15.03 -6.68 13.83
CA CYS A 74 15.07 -5.63 14.83
C CYS A 74 15.84 -4.42 14.28
N SER A 75 15.17 -3.31 14.03
CA SER A 75 15.83 -2.08 13.58
C SER A 75 16.71 -1.47 14.67
N LYS A 76 17.67 -0.61 14.29
CA LYS A 76 18.48 0.19 15.22
C LYS A 76 17.66 1.09 16.15
N TYR A 77 16.42 1.41 15.78
CA TYR A 77 15.52 2.19 16.62
C TYR A 77 14.75 1.34 17.63
N GLY A 78 14.99 0.03 17.67
CA GLY A 78 14.38 -0.89 18.63
C GLY A 78 12.95 -1.29 18.26
N TYR A 79 12.68 -1.43 16.95
CA TYR A 79 11.37 -1.85 16.45
C TYR A 79 11.46 -3.05 15.50
N CYS A 80 10.49 -3.95 15.64
CA CYS A 80 10.35 -5.13 14.80
C CYS A 80 9.66 -4.81 13.47
N GLY A 81 10.23 -5.29 12.37
CA GLY A 81 9.62 -5.17 11.05
C GLY A 81 10.29 -6.03 10.00
N THR A 82 9.64 -6.16 8.84
CA THR A 82 10.10 -7.00 7.72
C THR A 82 10.58 -6.21 6.51
N SER A 83 10.53 -4.87 6.57
CA SER A 83 10.93 -4.03 5.45
C SER A 83 12.44 -4.11 5.22
N THR A 84 12.86 -3.93 3.98
CA THR A 84 14.28 -3.97 3.59
C THR A 84 15.09 -2.98 4.43
N ASP A 85 14.57 -1.78 4.67
CA ASP A 85 15.19 -0.76 5.53
C ASP A 85 15.42 -1.26 6.97
N HIS A 86 14.48 -2.03 7.52
CA HIS A 86 14.60 -2.64 8.85
C HIS A 86 15.61 -3.80 8.91
N CYS A 87 15.78 -4.52 7.79
CA CYS A 87 16.54 -5.77 7.73
C CYS A 87 17.97 -5.64 7.21
N VAL A 88 18.27 -4.61 6.40
CA VAL A 88 19.57 -4.50 5.71
C VAL A 88 20.47 -3.41 6.27
N LYS A 89 19.92 -2.27 6.71
CA LYS A 89 20.73 -1.15 7.19
C LYS A 89 20.41 -0.89 8.65
N TYR A 90 21.38 -1.20 9.51
CA TYR A 90 21.28 -1.07 10.97
C TYR A 90 20.29 -2.05 11.64
N CYS A 91 20.32 -3.31 11.24
CA CYS A 91 19.57 -4.38 11.90
C CYS A 91 20.38 -4.95 13.08
N LEU A 92 19.76 -5.04 14.26
CA LEU A 92 20.33 -5.63 15.47
C LEU A 92 20.18 -7.16 15.43
N SER A 93 21.22 -7.84 14.97
CA SER A 93 21.22 -9.29 14.69
C SER A 93 21.01 -10.18 15.91
N GLU A 94 21.24 -9.67 17.12
CA GLU A 94 20.97 -10.41 18.36
C GLU A 94 19.46 -10.49 18.66
N TYR A 95 18.68 -9.54 18.13
CA TYR A 95 17.26 -9.36 18.46
C TYR A 95 16.32 -9.54 17.26
N GLY A 96 16.81 -9.99 16.10
CA GLY A 96 15.97 -10.23 14.92
C GLY A 96 16.70 -10.93 13.78
N SER A 97 15.95 -11.36 12.77
CA SER A 97 16.45 -12.12 11.62
C SER A 97 17.13 -11.22 10.58
N CYS A 98 18.26 -10.61 10.93
CA CYS A 98 18.98 -9.70 10.04
C CYS A 98 19.69 -10.45 8.90
N SER A 99 19.46 -10.02 7.65
CA SER A 99 20.15 -10.56 6.49
C SER A 99 21.42 -9.72 6.24
N GLY A 100 22.51 -10.00 6.98
CA GLY A 100 23.69 -9.12 6.87
C GLY A 100 24.99 -9.44 7.61
N SER A 101 25.17 -10.56 8.32
CA SER A 101 26.47 -10.86 8.96
C SER A 101 26.82 -12.35 8.93
N SER A 102 27.76 -12.69 8.06
CA SER A 102 28.85 -13.61 8.40
C SER A 102 30.09 -13.16 7.65
N GLY A 103 30.94 -12.42 8.36
CA GLY A 103 32.33 -12.23 7.98
C GLY A 103 33.07 -13.55 8.21
N SER A 104 33.40 -14.23 7.13
CA SER A 104 34.49 -15.20 7.06
C SER A 104 35.24 -14.94 5.76
N THR A 105 36.51 -14.59 5.91
CA THR A 105 37.53 -14.45 4.87
C THR A 105 37.53 -15.61 3.87
N PRO A 106 37.57 -15.37 2.54
CA PRO A 106 37.82 -16.45 1.59
C PRO A 106 39.34 -16.64 1.43
N THR A 107 39.87 -17.63 2.14
CA THR A 107 41.19 -18.19 1.83
C THR A 107 41.08 -19.00 0.54
N SER A 108 41.99 -18.71 -0.37
CA SER A 108 42.15 -19.37 -1.67
C SER A 108 42.45 -20.86 -1.51
N THR A 109 41.56 -21.74 -2.01
CA THR A 109 41.95 -23.09 -2.43
C THR A 109 41.13 -23.56 -3.64
N LYS A 110 41.83 -24.28 -4.50
CA LYS A 110 41.63 -24.54 -5.92
C LYS A 110 40.63 -25.68 -6.22
N LYS A 111 39.83 -25.47 -7.28
CA LYS A 111 39.49 -26.38 -8.41
C LYS A 111 38.88 -27.77 -8.16
N SER A 112 37.67 -27.95 -8.71
CA SER A 112 37.35 -28.78 -9.91
C SER A 112 35.86 -28.53 -10.24
N GLY A 113 35.42 -28.23 -11.45
CA GLY A 113 35.79 -28.84 -12.71
C GLY A 113 34.81 -29.98 -13.02
N ALA A 114 33.55 -29.67 -13.37
CA ALA A 114 32.68 -30.57 -14.11
C ALA A 114 31.57 -29.79 -14.83
N ASN A 115 31.38 -30.21 -16.07
CA ASN A 115 30.58 -29.66 -17.15
C ASN A 115 29.08 -30.01 -16.99
N SER A 116 28.24 -29.31 -17.77
CA SER A 116 26.88 -29.70 -18.20
C SER A 116 25.68 -29.05 -17.48
N SER A 117 25.10 -28.08 -18.22
CA SER A 117 23.68 -27.99 -18.57
C SER A 117 22.63 -27.59 -17.53
N THR A 118 22.19 -26.33 -17.69
CA THR A 118 20.77 -25.93 -17.77
C THR A 118 19.88 -26.14 -16.54
N ALA A 119 20.18 -25.41 -15.47
CA ALA A 119 19.14 -24.90 -14.58
C ALA A 119 19.55 -23.48 -14.16
N ALA A 120 18.71 -22.50 -14.47
CA ALA A 120 18.94 -21.10 -14.11
C ALA A 120 18.95 -20.98 -12.58
N THR A 121 20.14 -21.00 -11.99
CA THR A 121 20.33 -20.77 -10.56
C THR A 121 19.89 -19.34 -10.24
N THR A 122 18.73 -19.21 -9.62
CA THR A 122 18.23 -17.94 -9.06
C THR A 122 19.21 -17.49 -7.98
N SER A 123 19.75 -16.29 -8.15
CA SER A 123 20.73 -15.73 -7.25
C SER A 123 20.15 -15.49 -5.86
N SER A 124 20.87 -15.94 -4.83
CA SER A 124 20.57 -15.67 -3.43
C SER A 124 21.41 -14.49 -2.95
N GLY A 125 20.76 -13.50 -2.34
CA GLY A 125 21.43 -12.29 -1.82
C GLY A 125 21.36 -11.06 -2.73
N GLY A 126 20.46 -11.03 -3.73
CA GLY A 126 20.19 -9.84 -4.54
C GLY A 126 21.32 -9.45 -5.50
N ARG A 127 22.33 -10.32 -5.68
CA ARG A 127 23.38 -10.19 -6.70
C ARG A 127 22.93 -10.84 -8.00
N CYS A 128 23.56 -10.52 -9.12
CA CYS A 128 23.31 -11.20 -10.40
C CYS A 128 24.50 -11.00 -11.34
N GLY A 129 24.52 -11.73 -12.44
CA GLY A 129 25.62 -11.71 -13.40
C GLY A 129 26.23 -13.10 -13.60
N SER A 130 27.24 -13.20 -14.47
CA SER A 130 27.86 -14.48 -14.87
C SER A 130 28.38 -15.33 -13.70
N SER A 131 28.74 -14.69 -12.58
CA SER A 131 29.23 -15.38 -11.37
C SER A 131 28.16 -15.65 -10.32
N TYR A 132 26.95 -15.06 -10.44
CA TYR A 132 25.91 -15.08 -9.41
C TYR A 132 24.55 -15.60 -9.89
N GLY A 133 24.34 -15.72 -11.21
CA GLY A 133 23.10 -16.23 -11.78
C GLY A 133 22.04 -15.15 -11.98
N HIS A 134 20.79 -15.60 -12.18
CA HIS A 134 19.68 -14.73 -12.56
C HIS A 134 19.02 -14.07 -11.36
N CYS A 135 18.47 -12.88 -11.58
CA CYS A 135 17.56 -12.27 -10.64
C CYS A 135 16.24 -13.05 -10.51
N PRO A 136 15.56 -12.94 -9.34
CA PRO A 136 14.20 -13.45 -9.18
C PRO A 136 13.25 -12.91 -10.26
N SER A 137 12.19 -13.67 -10.56
CA SER A 137 11.25 -13.34 -11.63
C SER A 137 10.74 -11.90 -11.55
N GLY A 138 10.76 -11.22 -12.70
CA GLY A 138 10.34 -9.82 -12.83
C GLY A 138 11.38 -8.78 -12.43
N GLN A 139 12.56 -9.17 -11.94
CA GLN A 139 13.63 -8.22 -11.60
C GLN A 139 14.69 -8.12 -12.70
N CYS A 140 15.27 -6.94 -12.81
CA CYS A 140 16.36 -6.59 -13.71
C CYS A 140 17.71 -6.80 -13.03
N CYS A 141 18.70 -7.24 -13.80
CA CYS A 141 20.07 -7.30 -13.33
C CYS A 141 20.79 -6.02 -13.75
N SER A 142 21.09 -5.14 -12.80
CA SER A 142 21.80 -3.88 -13.09
C SER A 142 23.18 -4.12 -13.69
N LYS A 143 23.76 -3.08 -14.29
CA LYS A 143 25.15 -3.12 -14.79
C LYS A 143 26.19 -3.43 -13.69
N TYR A 144 25.81 -3.26 -12.43
CA TYR A 144 26.66 -3.50 -11.27
C TYR A 144 26.45 -4.88 -10.64
N GLY A 145 25.62 -5.74 -11.24
CA GLY A 145 25.40 -7.11 -10.76
C GLY A 145 24.51 -7.19 -9.53
N TYR A 146 23.48 -6.34 -9.48
CA TYR A 146 22.44 -6.37 -8.45
C TYR A 146 21.04 -6.46 -9.04
N CYS A 147 20.15 -7.14 -8.34
CA CYS A 147 18.75 -7.32 -8.71
C CYS A 147 17.86 -6.21 -8.17
N GLY A 148 16.95 -5.73 -9.00
CA GLY A 148 15.95 -4.75 -8.62
C GLY A 148 14.99 -4.44 -9.76
N THR A 149 13.96 -3.63 -9.49
CA THR A 149 12.89 -3.32 -10.44
C THR A 149 12.86 -1.86 -10.89
N THR A 150 13.73 -0.99 -10.34
CA THR A 150 13.75 0.44 -10.68
C THR A 150 14.64 0.73 -11.88
N GLU A 151 14.57 1.95 -12.40
CA GLU A 151 15.36 2.39 -13.57
C GLU A 151 16.88 2.28 -13.35
N ALA A 152 17.37 2.41 -12.10
CA ALA A 152 18.78 2.17 -11.78
C ALA A 152 19.24 0.72 -12.07
N TYR A 153 18.30 -0.23 -12.10
CA TYR A 153 18.56 -1.65 -12.35
C TYR A 153 18.16 -2.06 -13.77
N CYS A 154 17.03 -1.54 -14.27
CA CYS A 154 16.47 -1.89 -15.57
C CYS A 154 16.96 -1.01 -16.73
N GLY A 155 17.59 0.13 -16.41
CA GLY A 155 18.01 1.13 -17.38
C GLY A 155 19.29 0.74 -18.15
N LYS A 156 20.02 1.76 -18.62
CA LYS A 156 21.22 1.55 -19.45
C LYS A 156 22.27 0.69 -18.73
N GLY A 157 22.67 -0.40 -19.39
CA GLY A 157 23.64 -1.37 -18.89
C GLY A 157 23.04 -2.54 -18.12
N CYS A 158 21.72 -2.68 -18.08
CA CYS A 158 21.08 -3.88 -17.54
C CYS A 158 21.59 -5.15 -18.27
N GLN A 159 21.99 -6.16 -17.50
CA GLN A 159 22.52 -7.44 -17.98
C GLN A 159 21.38 -8.41 -18.30
N SER A 160 20.91 -8.41 -19.56
CA SER A 160 19.72 -9.17 -20.01
C SER A 160 19.86 -10.68 -19.88
N GLU A 161 21.08 -11.20 -19.91
CA GLU A 161 21.34 -12.62 -19.67
C GLU A 161 21.13 -13.03 -18.21
N PHE A 162 20.96 -12.09 -17.28
CA PHE A 162 20.82 -12.39 -15.85
C PHE A 162 19.61 -11.69 -15.20
N GLY A 163 18.73 -11.05 -15.99
CA GLY A 163 17.52 -10.39 -15.48
C GLY A 163 16.65 -9.81 -16.60
N ASN A 164 15.48 -9.30 -16.23
CA ASN A 164 14.44 -8.82 -17.15
C ASN A 164 14.72 -7.41 -17.67
N CYS A 165 15.77 -7.26 -18.45
CA CYS A 165 16.20 -5.97 -19.02
C CYS A 165 15.34 -5.58 -20.22
N THR A 166 14.14 -5.07 -19.99
CA THR A 166 13.33 -4.44 -21.05
C THR A 166 13.95 -3.08 -21.38
N SER A 167 14.91 -3.09 -22.30
CA SER A 167 15.58 -1.88 -22.79
C SER A 167 14.57 -0.94 -23.45
N SER A 168 14.08 0.06 -22.71
CA SER A 168 13.61 1.31 -23.30
C SER A 168 14.83 2.10 -23.77
N THR A 169 15.36 1.73 -24.95
CA THR A 169 16.23 2.64 -25.68
C THR A 169 15.40 3.84 -26.11
N SER A 170 15.61 4.94 -25.39
CA SER A 170 15.27 6.29 -25.83
C SER A 170 15.76 6.50 -27.27
N ALA A 171 14.81 6.54 -28.20
CA ALA A 171 14.98 7.30 -29.42
C ALA A 171 14.38 8.70 -29.15
N LYS A 172 15.22 9.71 -29.34
CA LYS A 172 14.88 11.14 -29.46
C LYS A 172 13.58 11.32 -30.29
N PRO A 173 12.73 12.33 -30.00
CA PRO A 173 11.41 12.48 -30.62
C PRO A 173 11.51 12.57 -32.13
N ALA A 174 11.15 11.49 -32.82
CA ALA A 174 10.76 11.52 -34.20
C ALA A 174 9.26 11.79 -34.21
N THR A 175 8.91 13.00 -34.62
CA THR A 175 7.60 13.37 -35.15
C THR A 175 7.25 12.41 -36.28
N THR A 176 6.63 11.28 -35.94
CA THR A 176 6.02 10.40 -36.91
C THR A 176 4.56 10.31 -36.53
N LYS A 177 3.73 11.01 -37.31
CA LYS A 177 2.31 10.71 -37.44
C LYS A 177 2.20 9.21 -37.71
N SER A 178 1.80 8.45 -36.71
CA SER A 178 1.27 7.11 -36.90
C SER A 178 0.14 6.92 -35.91
N SER A 179 -1.01 7.41 -36.35
CA SER A 179 -2.31 6.90 -36.01
C SER A 179 -2.31 5.39 -36.22
N THR A 180 -2.16 4.63 -35.14
CA THR A 180 -2.65 3.26 -35.08
C THR A 180 -3.51 3.16 -33.83
N SER A 181 -4.78 3.49 -34.02
CA SER A 181 -5.87 2.98 -33.20
C SER A 181 -5.81 1.46 -33.23
N SER A 182 -5.20 0.84 -32.23
CA SER A 182 -5.46 -0.55 -31.91
C SER A 182 -6.67 -0.58 -30.97
N THR A 183 -7.83 -0.74 -31.59
CA THR A 183 -9.08 -1.21 -30.99
C THR A 183 -8.87 -2.62 -30.44
N GLY A 184 -8.14 -2.72 -29.32
CA GLY A 184 -7.89 -3.96 -28.60
C GLY A 184 -8.54 -3.86 -27.24
N THR A 185 -9.44 -4.80 -26.94
CA THR A 185 -10.05 -4.99 -25.62
C THR A 185 -8.96 -4.94 -24.54
N LEU A 186 -8.93 -3.87 -23.75
CA LEU A 186 -7.93 -3.65 -22.72
C LEU A 186 -8.01 -4.79 -21.69
N LYS A 187 -6.89 -5.48 -21.47
CA LYS A 187 -6.81 -6.62 -20.54
C LYS A 187 -6.91 -6.14 -19.08
N VAL A 188 -7.64 -6.88 -18.25
CA VAL A 188 -7.65 -6.65 -16.80
C VAL A 188 -6.31 -7.07 -16.21
N THR A 189 -5.71 -6.17 -15.46
CA THR A 189 -4.45 -6.38 -14.73
C THR A 189 -4.67 -7.12 -13.41
N THR A 190 -3.82 -8.09 -13.10
CA THR A 190 -3.82 -8.85 -11.84
C THR A 190 -2.72 -8.38 -10.89
N ASP A 191 -1.69 -7.74 -11.43
CA ASP A 191 -0.48 -7.31 -10.72
C ASP A 191 -0.60 -5.91 -10.11
N GLY A 192 -1.82 -5.35 -10.13
CA GLY A 192 -2.15 -4.05 -9.53
C GLY A 192 -1.67 -2.83 -10.31
N HIS A 193 -1.07 -3.01 -11.49
CA HIS A 193 -0.59 -1.93 -12.35
C HIS A 193 -1.56 -1.66 -13.49
N CYS A 194 -1.82 -0.40 -13.83
CA CYS A 194 -2.75 0.00 -14.88
C CYS A 194 -2.18 1.14 -15.72
N GLY A 195 -2.75 1.33 -16.90
CA GLY A 195 -2.29 2.35 -17.84
C GLY A 195 -2.14 1.81 -19.27
N PRO A 196 -1.65 2.64 -20.20
CA PRO A 196 -1.57 2.33 -21.63
C PRO A 196 -0.82 1.03 -21.96
N ASN A 197 0.13 0.62 -21.12
CA ASN A 197 0.95 -0.58 -21.33
C ASN A 197 0.61 -1.73 -20.37
N TYR A 198 -0.23 -1.49 -19.36
CA TYR A 198 -0.55 -2.48 -18.31
C TYR A 198 -2.00 -2.97 -18.37
N GLY A 199 -2.88 -2.21 -19.02
CA GLY A 199 -4.30 -2.54 -19.13
C GLY A 199 -5.14 -1.84 -18.07
N ILE A 200 -6.35 -2.37 -17.84
CA ILE A 200 -7.36 -1.77 -16.96
C ILE A 200 -7.34 -2.40 -15.58
N CYS A 201 -7.68 -1.60 -14.57
CA CYS A 201 -7.90 -2.10 -13.22
C CYS A 201 -9.10 -3.05 -13.15
N PRO A 202 -9.09 -4.00 -12.20
CA PRO A 202 -10.27 -4.80 -11.88
C PRO A 202 -11.48 -3.93 -11.55
N SER A 203 -12.68 -4.46 -11.78
CA SER A 203 -13.93 -3.76 -11.51
C SER A 203 -13.96 -3.15 -10.10
N GLY A 204 -14.42 -1.89 -10.01
CA GLY A 204 -14.47 -1.15 -8.75
C GLY A 204 -13.20 -0.36 -8.40
N LYS A 205 -12.10 -0.51 -9.16
CA LYS A 205 -10.82 0.15 -8.88
C LYS A 205 -10.50 1.28 -9.88
N CYS A 206 -9.86 2.30 -9.34
CA CYS A 206 -9.34 3.47 -10.02
C CYS A 206 -7.90 3.24 -10.45
N CYS A 207 -7.52 3.80 -11.59
CA CYS A 207 -6.14 3.81 -12.03
C CYS A 207 -5.50 5.14 -11.64
N SER A 208 -4.63 5.15 -10.64
CA SER A 208 -4.00 6.39 -10.17
C SER A 208 -3.17 7.06 -11.27
N LYS A 209 -2.82 8.34 -11.06
CA LYS A 209 -1.86 9.07 -11.89
C LYS A 209 -0.53 8.31 -12.08
N TYR A 210 -0.18 7.47 -11.12
CA TYR A 210 1.07 6.73 -11.08
C TYR A 210 0.95 5.32 -11.67
N GLY A 211 -0.21 4.94 -12.21
CA GLY A 211 -0.41 3.65 -12.87
C GLY A 211 -0.65 2.49 -11.91
N TYR A 212 -1.31 2.75 -10.78
CA TYR A 212 -1.67 1.72 -9.80
C TYR A 212 -3.17 1.63 -9.58
N CYS A 213 -3.65 0.42 -9.31
CA CYS A 213 -5.05 0.14 -9.03
C CYS A 213 -5.38 0.25 -7.55
N GLY A 214 -6.37 1.07 -7.21
CA GLY A 214 -6.86 1.20 -5.83
C GLY A 214 -8.24 1.82 -5.76
N THR A 215 -8.79 1.92 -4.56
CA THR A 215 -10.16 2.43 -4.32
C THR A 215 -10.20 3.70 -3.48
N THR A 216 -9.06 4.16 -2.94
CA THR A 216 -9.01 5.38 -2.12
C THR A 216 -8.85 6.62 -2.99
N ASP A 217 -9.08 7.80 -2.41
CA ASP A 217 -9.00 9.08 -3.12
C ASP A 217 -7.64 9.32 -3.79
N ASN A 218 -6.54 8.81 -3.23
CA ASN A 218 -5.22 8.91 -3.88
C ASN A 218 -5.13 8.16 -5.22
N TYR A 219 -6.01 7.18 -5.45
CA TYR A 219 -6.11 6.45 -6.72
C TYR A 219 -7.21 7.00 -7.60
N CYS A 220 -8.32 7.43 -7.00
CA CYS A 220 -9.55 7.82 -7.68
C CYS A 220 -9.69 9.32 -7.93
N GLY A 221 -8.94 10.14 -7.20
CA GLY A 221 -8.99 11.58 -7.21
C GLY A 221 -8.21 12.19 -8.37
N VAL A 222 -7.56 13.33 -8.11
CA VAL A 222 -6.92 14.14 -9.14
C VAL A 222 -5.81 13.36 -9.86
N GLY A 223 -5.90 13.33 -11.19
CA GLY A 223 -4.92 12.65 -12.05
C GLY A 223 -5.19 11.17 -12.27
N CYS A 224 -6.31 10.63 -11.80
CA CYS A 224 -6.72 9.28 -12.14
C CYS A 224 -6.94 9.11 -13.65
N GLN A 225 -6.49 7.98 -14.19
CA GLN A 225 -6.48 7.65 -15.61
C GLN A 225 -7.78 6.92 -16.03
N SER A 226 -8.76 7.69 -16.49
CA SER A 226 -10.10 7.26 -16.92
C SER A 226 -10.15 6.00 -17.79
N SER A 227 -9.22 5.92 -18.74
CA SER A 227 -9.20 4.87 -19.76
C SER A 227 -8.75 3.52 -19.20
N TYR A 228 -8.25 3.50 -17.96
CA TYR A 228 -7.66 2.34 -17.31
C TYR A 228 -8.25 2.06 -15.93
N GLY A 229 -9.25 2.82 -15.48
CA GLY A 229 -9.92 2.61 -14.19
C GLY A 229 -11.06 3.58 -13.92
N GLN A 230 -11.79 3.34 -12.83
CA GLN A 230 -13.03 4.05 -12.51
C GLN A 230 -12.80 5.29 -11.63
N CYS A 231 -12.29 6.38 -12.19
CA CYS A 231 -11.97 7.59 -11.43
C CYS A 231 -13.19 8.34 -10.91
N ASN A 232 -13.03 9.05 -9.78
CA ASN A 232 -14.05 9.90 -9.17
C ASN A 232 -14.44 11.11 -10.03
N GLY A 233 -13.65 11.43 -11.06
CA GLY A 233 -13.91 12.51 -12.01
C GLY A 233 -13.94 12.08 -13.48
N SER A 234 -13.87 10.77 -13.77
CA SER A 234 -13.76 10.28 -15.15
C SER A 234 -15.02 9.57 -15.62
N ASN A 235 -16.08 10.36 -15.77
CA ASN A 235 -16.66 10.46 -17.10
C ASN A 235 -16.51 11.94 -17.48
N GLY A 236 -16.18 12.22 -18.73
CA GLY A 236 -16.11 13.59 -19.25
C GLY A 236 -17.49 14.27 -19.27
N SER A 237 -18.04 14.54 -18.10
CA SER A 237 -19.12 15.47 -17.87
C SER A 237 -18.85 16.07 -16.51
N SER A 238 -18.51 17.36 -16.54
CA SER A 238 -18.21 18.22 -15.41
C SER A 238 -18.97 17.84 -14.14
N SER A 239 -18.24 17.64 -13.04
CA SER A 239 -18.80 17.86 -11.70
C SER A 239 -20.09 17.07 -11.41
N VAL A 240 -20.22 15.81 -11.85
CA VAL A 240 -21.39 15.00 -11.51
C VAL A 240 -21.28 14.58 -10.04
N LYS A 241 -21.88 15.38 -9.16
CA LYS A 241 -21.92 15.15 -7.71
C LYS A 241 -22.44 13.76 -7.34
N ILE A 242 -21.99 13.19 -6.23
CA ILE A 242 -22.59 11.96 -5.70
C ILE A 242 -23.93 12.30 -5.08
N SER A 243 -24.98 11.61 -5.50
CA SER A 243 -26.32 11.79 -4.96
C SER A 243 -26.44 11.18 -3.57
N THR A 244 -26.91 11.97 -2.62
CA THR A 244 -27.20 11.54 -1.24
C THR A 244 -28.69 11.26 -1.03
N SER A 245 -29.55 11.56 -1.99
CA SER A 245 -31.01 11.49 -1.86
C SER A 245 -31.64 10.22 -2.44
N GLY A 246 -30.82 9.25 -2.88
CA GLY A 246 -31.28 8.04 -3.57
C GLY A 246 -31.81 8.26 -4.99
N LYS A 247 -31.76 9.50 -5.49
CA LYS A 247 -32.09 9.87 -6.87
C LYS A 247 -30.83 9.96 -7.71
N CYS A 248 -30.92 9.91 -9.02
CA CYS A 248 -29.77 10.05 -9.91
C CYS A 248 -30.21 10.65 -11.24
N GLY A 249 -29.26 11.13 -12.03
CA GLY A 249 -29.54 11.87 -13.26
C GLY A 249 -28.82 13.21 -13.28
N LYS A 250 -29.07 13.99 -14.33
CA LYS A 250 -28.38 15.27 -14.56
C LYS A 250 -28.48 16.25 -13.37
N ASP A 251 -29.64 16.31 -12.73
CA ASP A 251 -29.90 17.20 -11.59
C ASP A 251 -29.48 16.64 -10.23
N TYR A 252 -29.34 15.33 -10.09
CA TYR A 252 -29.07 14.67 -8.80
C TYR A 252 -27.66 14.10 -8.70
N GLY A 253 -27.05 13.84 -9.85
CA GLY A 253 -25.73 13.27 -9.97
C GLY A 253 -25.72 11.75 -9.93
N ARG A 254 -24.56 11.17 -9.58
CA ARG A 254 -24.31 9.72 -9.68
C ARG A 254 -24.76 8.99 -8.42
N CYS A 255 -25.23 7.76 -8.57
CA CYS A 255 -25.54 6.90 -7.44
C CYS A 255 -24.28 6.52 -6.62
N PRO A 256 -24.39 6.54 -5.27
CA PRO A 256 -23.32 6.08 -4.39
C PRO A 256 -23.15 4.56 -4.49
N ASP A 257 -22.05 4.04 -3.93
CA ASP A 257 -21.75 2.60 -3.80
C ASP A 257 -21.86 1.81 -5.12
N ASN A 258 -21.54 2.47 -6.25
CA ASN A 258 -21.63 1.86 -7.58
C ASN A 258 -23.02 1.29 -7.92
N LYS A 259 -24.09 1.85 -7.35
CA LYS A 259 -25.45 1.46 -7.68
C LYS A 259 -25.84 1.88 -9.11
N CYS A 260 -26.82 1.20 -9.66
CA CYS A 260 -27.39 1.48 -10.97
C CYS A 260 -28.31 2.70 -10.88
N CYS A 261 -28.31 3.53 -11.92
CA CYS A 261 -29.27 4.62 -12.05
C CYS A 261 -30.38 4.19 -13.00
N SER A 262 -31.59 3.97 -12.49
CA SER A 262 -32.71 3.51 -13.33
C SER A 262 -33.09 4.56 -14.38
N LYS A 263 -33.88 4.14 -15.37
CA LYS A 263 -34.51 5.05 -16.35
C LYS A 263 -35.28 6.20 -15.69
N TYR A 264 -35.77 5.99 -14.47
CA TYR A 264 -36.58 6.95 -13.73
C TYR A 264 -35.76 7.83 -12.78
N GLY A 265 -34.42 7.72 -12.80
CA GLY A 265 -33.55 8.55 -11.97
C GLY A 265 -33.53 8.12 -10.51
N TYR A 266 -33.56 6.82 -10.25
CA TYR A 266 -33.42 6.26 -8.90
C TYR A 266 -32.23 5.31 -8.80
N CYS A 267 -31.59 5.32 -7.64
CA CYS A 267 -30.46 4.44 -7.35
C CYS A 267 -30.91 3.08 -6.81
N GLY A 268 -30.41 2.00 -7.40
CA GLY A 268 -30.71 0.65 -6.94
C GLY A 268 -29.75 -0.39 -7.49
N THR A 269 -29.87 -1.63 -7.01
CA THR A 269 -29.00 -2.76 -7.41
C THR A 269 -29.74 -3.89 -8.11
N THR A 270 -31.08 -3.84 -8.13
CA THR A 270 -31.91 -4.87 -8.75
C THR A 270 -32.01 -4.66 -10.26
N ASP A 271 -32.47 -5.70 -10.97
CA ASP A 271 -32.55 -5.72 -12.43
C ASP A 271 -33.35 -4.53 -13.00
N ALA A 272 -34.45 -4.17 -12.34
CA ALA A 272 -35.29 -3.02 -12.68
C ALA A 272 -34.53 -1.67 -12.72
N TYR A 273 -33.39 -1.56 -12.04
CA TYR A 273 -32.54 -0.37 -12.02
C TYR A 273 -31.35 -0.49 -12.96
N CYS A 274 -30.85 -1.72 -13.16
CA CYS A 274 -29.58 -1.98 -13.81
C CYS A 274 -29.70 -2.36 -15.28
N THR A 275 -30.86 -2.82 -15.74
CA THR A 275 -31.04 -3.30 -17.12
C THR A 275 -31.69 -2.24 -18.00
N LYS A 276 -32.87 -2.51 -18.56
CA LYS A 276 -33.42 -1.73 -19.67
C LYS A 276 -33.66 -0.26 -19.26
N GLY A 277 -32.86 0.63 -19.83
CA GLY A 277 -32.95 2.08 -19.61
C GLY A 277 -32.13 2.60 -18.43
N CYS A 278 -31.20 1.82 -17.90
CA CYS A 278 -30.23 2.32 -16.93
C CYS A 278 -29.37 3.47 -17.51
N GLN A 279 -29.21 4.54 -16.75
CA GLN A 279 -28.46 5.73 -17.13
C GLN A 279 -26.99 5.58 -16.75
N SER A 280 -26.17 5.15 -17.71
CA SER A 280 -24.75 4.83 -17.52
C SER A 280 -23.87 6.04 -17.14
N GLU A 281 -24.32 7.26 -17.43
CA GLU A 281 -23.65 8.48 -16.94
C GLU A 281 -23.79 8.68 -15.43
N PHE A 282 -24.84 8.13 -14.81
CA PHE A 282 -25.21 8.37 -13.41
C PHE A 282 -25.25 7.10 -12.54
N GLY A 283 -24.88 5.93 -13.07
CA GLY A 283 -24.81 4.67 -12.32
C GLY A 283 -24.16 3.53 -13.11
N VAL A 284 -23.96 2.39 -12.47
CA VAL A 284 -23.29 1.22 -13.08
C VAL A 284 -24.34 0.28 -13.68
N CYS A 285 -24.51 0.28 -15.00
CA CYS A 285 -25.51 -0.54 -15.70
C CYS A 285 -24.99 -1.95 -16.05
N LYS A 286 -25.90 -2.91 -16.24
CA LYS A 286 -25.61 -4.31 -16.59
C LYS A 286 -25.96 -4.62 -18.05
#